data_AF-A0A7Y8TY08-F1
#
_entry.id   AF-A0A7Y8TY08-F1
#
_cell.length_a   1.000
_cell.length_b   1.000
_cell.length_c   1.000
_cell.angle_alpha   90.00
_cell.angle_beta   90.00
_cell.angle_gamma   90.00
#
_symmetry.space_group_name_H-M   'P 1'
#
loop_
_entity.id
_entity.type
_entity.pdbx_description
1 polymer ?
#
loop_
_entity_poly.entity_id
_entity_poly.type
_entity_poly.pdbx_seq_one_letter_code
_entity_poly.pdbx_strand_id
1 'polypeptide(L)'
;MNDYFNGNLHGRGFDAMYYWEQFQPILAAVAILLVGWVIALLVAGGIKKVLQKLGTDQKLSNATGHRSNIEVIVSRVVFWVILIIAVIGALNVLNLTSVSGPFSNMIQQFLLFIPSLLAAVAVGFIGWILANLVKVGMQKLLARTQLDEKLSADVGVSGLSQNISEIVYWLILLLFLPIVLSILGLNGLLFPVQNMVNEVVLYLPNIFIAGVIVFVGYILAKIVRGIVEGLLGSLNIQQHAEKVGIFKNSNLPKLLGSFVFALVIITALIIGFEALGIEAISQPATAMLYEIMNAIPHIIAAGLILILAYVVSRFVANIVVEVVAGTGVDGIPAKLDLQRFLGTTKISCVVGYLIVFFTMLFAVSEAANRLGFDQVSGLIAMFIQFGADILLGAVILVVGFWLANLVAKVVQRGEYNSSRWLANLVRILIMGLVVAMGLRAMGIADSIVNLAFGLTLGSVAVAFALAFGLGGRQPAERVLTDLIDKAKREANQPNPLHKTETATSASNVMTPIVSEQPQASVSDVTTTPEAATDHAVPDTLKVDPEHPPVNNPFGSTGEAEPDVDEHPKNDPK
;
A
#
# COMPACT_ATOMS: atom_id res chain seq x y z
N MET A 1 38.38 59.33 45.06
CA MET A 1 38.62 60.61 45.78
C MET A 1 38.97 61.66 44.75
N ASN A 2 38.58 62.92 44.98
CA ASN A 2 39.18 64.14 44.43
C ASN A 2 39.44 64.24 42.91
N ASP A 3 38.37 64.37 42.10
CA ASP A 3 38.41 65.19 40.86
C ASP A 3 37.03 65.79 40.47
N TYR A 4 36.02 65.66 41.33
CA TYR A 4 34.64 66.11 41.06
C TYR A 4 34.37 67.61 41.33
N PHE A 5 35.40 68.42 41.62
CA PHE A 5 35.24 69.78 42.12
C PHE A 5 36.23 70.80 41.52
N ASN A 6 36.28 70.91 40.19
CA ASN A 6 36.56 72.20 39.53
C ASN A 6 36.04 72.23 38.09
N GLY A 7 35.21 73.22 37.75
CA GLY A 7 34.52 73.27 36.46
C GLY A 7 33.44 74.35 36.40
N ASN A 8 33.87 75.60 36.14
CA ASN A 8 33.07 76.83 36.13
C ASN A 8 31.60 76.69 35.69
N LEU A 9 30.68 77.21 36.52
CA LEU A 9 29.40 77.70 36.01
C LEU A 9 29.67 78.95 35.17
N HIS A 10 29.54 78.85 33.85
CA HIS A 10 29.33 79.98 32.95
C HIS A 10 27.95 79.83 32.28
N GLY A 11 27.40 80.95 31.82
CA GLY A 11 25.95 81.13 31.68
C GLY A 11 25.26 80.15 30.74
N ARG A 12 23.99 79.84 31.06
CA ARG A 12 23.01 79.36 30.07
C ARG A 12 22.71 80.48 29.08
N GLY A 13 23.59 80.66 28.10
CA GLY A 13 23.28 81.44 26.92
C GLY A 13 22.13 80.80 26.14
N PHE A 14 21.25 81.61 25.56
CA PHE A 14 20.45 81.17 24.43
C PHE A 14 21.38 81.17 23.21
N ASP A 15 22.16 80.09 23.04
CA ASP A 15 23.04 79.92 21.88
C ASP A 15 22.18 79.68 20.64
N ALA A 16 21.75 80.78 20.03
CA ALA A 16 21.04 80.79 18.75
C ALA A 16 21.83 80.04 17.65
N MET A 17 23.16 79.98 17.78
CA MET A 17 24.06 79.21 16.94
C MET A 17 23.70 77.71 16.89
N TYR A 18 23.42 77.09 18.04
CA TYR A 18 23.08 75.67 18.15
C TYR A 18 21.76 75.34 17.42
N TYR A 19 20.73 76.18 17.64
CA TYR A 19 19.46 76.03 16.92
C TYR A 19 19.62 76.29 15.42
N TRP A 20 20.44 77.27 15.03
CA TRP A 20 20.70 77.61 13.64
C TRP A 20 21.35 76.45 12.86
N GLU A 21 22.35 75.79 13.46
CA GLU A 21 22.97 74.59 12.89
C GLU A 21 21.97 73.45 12.70
N GLN A 22 21.01 73.27 13.63
CA GLN A 22 19.98 72.23 13.51
C GLN A 22 18.86 72.57 12.50
N PHE A 23 18.58 73.85 12.24
CA PHE A 23 17.61 74.29 11.22
C PHE A 23 18.19 74.36 9.80
N GLN A 24 19.51 74.54 9.65
CA GLN A 24 20.16 74.74 8.34
C GLN A 24 19.94 73.57 7.34
N PRO A 25 20.01 72.28 7.73
CA PRO A 25 19.67 71.16 6.86
C PRO A 25 18.19 71.15 6.43
N ILE A 26 17.28 71.58 7.30
CA ILE A 26 15.83 71.62 7.03
C ILE A 26 15.52 72.67 5.97
N LEU A 27 16.11 73.87 6.10
CA LEU A 27 15.98 74.94 5.10
C LEU A 27 16.58 74.52 3.74
N ALA A 28 17.73 73.83 3.74
CA ALA A 28 18.35 73.31 2.54
C ALA A 28 17.48 72.22 1.86
N ALA A 29 16.89 71.30 2.63
CA ALA A 29 15.99 70.27 2.12
C ALA A 29 14.71 70.85 1.51
N VAL A 30 14.11 71.86 2.14
CA VAL A 30 12.96 72.60 1.58
C VAL A 30 13.33 73.32 0.29
N ALA A 31 14.51 73.96 0.23
CA ALA A 31 14.99 74.61 -0.99
C ALA A 31 15.19 73.59 -2.14
N ILE A 32 15.75 72.41 -1.85
CA ILE A 32 15.91 71.32 -2.83
C ILE A 32 14.56 70.83 -3.36
N LEU A 33 13.54 70.67 -2.50
CA LEU A 33 12.19 70.28 -2.93
C LEU A 33 11.54 71.34 -3.83
N LEU A 34 11.63 72.62 -3.48
CA LEU A 34 11.06 73.72 -4.27
C LEU A 34 11.74 73.84 -5.65
N VAL A 35 13.08 73.81 -5.68
CA VAL A 35 13.85 73.84 -6.93
C VAL A 35 13.57 72.60 -7.78
N GLY A 36 13.57 71.41 -7.16
CA GLY A 36 13.30 70.15 -7.84
C GLY A 36 11.89 70.05 -8.43
N TRP A 37 10.88 70.60 -7.76
CA TRP A 37 9.50 70.68 -8.27
C TRP A 37 9.41 71.58 -9.52
N VAL A 38 10.07 72.74 -9.51
CA VAL A 38 10.14 73.64 -10.67
C VAL A 38 10.87 72.96 -11.85
N ILE A 39 11.99 72.27 -11.59
CA ILE A 39 12.71 71.50 -12.61
C ILE A 39 11.82 70.38 -13.18
N ALA A 40 11.11 69.64 -12.33
CA ALA A 40 10.19 68.58 -12.75
C ALA A 40 9.09 69.09 -13.70
N LEU A 41 8.48 70.24 -13.39
CA LEU A 41 7.48 70.89 -14.26
C LEU A 41 8.07 71.28 -15.62
N LEU A 42 9.25 71.93 -15.63
CA LEU A 42 9.90 72.38 -16.86
C LEU A 42 10.30 71.21 -17.77
N VAL A 43 10.92 70.18 -17.21
CA VAL A 43 11.39 69.01 -17.97
C VAL A 43 10.22 68.16 -18.48
N ALA A 44 9.19 67.92 -17.65
CA ALA A 44 8.00 67.20 -18.06
C ALA A 44 7.22 67.96 -19.17
N GLY A 45 7.09 69.28 -19.05
CA GLY A 45 6.48 70.12 -20.08
C GLY A 45 7.28 70.13 -21.40
N GLY A 46 8.61 70.18 -21.31
CA GLY A 46 9.50 70.07 -22.47
C GLY A 46 9.34 68.72 -23.19
N ILE A 47 9.40 67.61 -22.45
CA ILE A 47 9.25 66.25 -22.99
C ILE A 47 7.87 66.06 -23.62
N LYS A 48 6.79 66.54 -22.99
CA LYS A 48 5.44 66.53 -23.60
C LYS A 48 5.43 67.22 -24.96
N LYS A 49 6.05 68.41 -25.05
CA LYS A 49 6.11 69.20 -26.29
C LYS A 49 6.95 68.55 -27.39
N VAL A 50 7.98 67.77 -27.02
CA VAL A 50 8.77 66.94 -27.96
C VAL A 50 7.95 65.75 -28.47
N LEU A 51 7.26 65.02 -27.58
CA LEU A 51 6.41 63.88 -27.96
C LEU A 51 5.24 64.31 -28.85
N GLN A 52 4.61 65.45 -28.56
CA GLN A 52 3.62 66.11 -29.41
C GLN A 52 4.17 66.42 -30.80
N LYS A 53 5.39 66.97 -30.90
CA LYS A 53 6.04 67.27 -32.19
C LYS A 53 6.40 66.01 -32.98
N LEU A 54 6.54 64.86 -32.33
CA LEU A 54 6.75 63.55 -32.96
C LEU A 54 5.43 62.90 -33.42
N GLY A 55 4.27 63.44 -33.04
CA GLY A 55 2.94 62.89 -33.37
C GLY A 55 2.72 61.52 -32.74
N THR A 56 3.07 61.36 -31.47
CA THR A 56 3.19 60.04 -30.82
C THR A 56 1.82 59.44 -30.54
N ASP A 57 0.89 60.23 -29.98
CA ASP A 57 -0.49 59.80 -29.73
C ASP A 57 -1.20 59.40 -31.04
N GLN A 58 -1.00 60.16 -32.12
CA GLN A 58 -1.61 59.89 -33.44
C GLN A 58 -1.10 58.58 -34.06
N LYS A 59 0.21 58.31 -33.96
CA LYS A 59 0.81 57.05 -34.46
C LYS A 59 0.29 55.85 -33.66
N LEU A 60 0.25 55.97 -32.33
CA LEU A 60 -0.18 54.89 -31.47
C LEU A 60 -1.71 54.65 -31.54
N SER A 61 -2.52 55.69 -31.73
CA SER A 61 -3.97 55.53 -31.95
C SER A 61 -4.29 54.84 -33.27
N ASN A 62 -3.55 55.16 -34.34
CA ASN A 62 -3.73 54.48 -35.63
C ASN A 62 -3.32 53.00 -35.57
N ALA A 63 -2.36 52.63 -34.71
CA ALA A 63 -1.90 51.26 -34.52
C ALA A 63 -2.78 50.42 -33.56
N THR A 64 -3.51 51.06 -32.63
CA THR A 64 -4.29 50.38 -31.57
C THR A 64 -5.80 50.56 -31.68
N GLY A 65 -6.28 51.38 -32.62
CA GLY A 65 -7.70 51.71 -32.82
C GLY A 65 -8.32 52.60 -31.73
N HIS A 66 -7.58 52.91 -30.65
CA HIS A 66 -8.07 53.64 -29.49
C HIS A 66 -7.36 54.98 -29.35
N ARG A 67 -7.99 55.99 -28.73
CA ARG A 67 -7.30 57.27 -28.44
C ARG A 67 -6.26 57.07 -27.34
N SER A 68 -4.99 56.94 -27.76
CA SER A 68 -3.86 56.99 -26.82
C SER A 68 -3.71 58.40 -26.22
N ASN A 69 -3.15 58.45 -25.01
CA ASN A 69 -2.73 59.67 -24.33
C ASN A 69 -1.31 59.46 -23.75
N ILE A 70 -0.47 58.69 -24.45
CA ILE A 70 0.88 58.31 -24.01
C ILE A 70 1.77 59.53 -23.78
N GLU A 71 1.53 60.63 -24.52
CA GLU A 71 2.25 61.89 -24.35
C GLU A 71 1.97 62.55 -22.99
N VAL A 72 0.76 62.38 -22.45
CA VAL A 72 0.36 62.84 -21.11
C VAL A 72 0.85 61.87 -20.04
N ILE A 73 0.81 60.56 -20.29
CA ILE A 73 1.27 59.54 -19.35
C ILE A 73 2.78 59.64 -19.14
N VAL A 74 3.58 59.66 -20.21
CA VAL A 74 5.05 59.72 -20.13
C VAL A 74 5.51 61.03 -19.49
N SER A 75 4.92 62.18 -19.84
CA SER A 75 5.30 63.44 -19.18
C SER A 75 4.93 63.47 -17.69
N ARG A 76 3.80 62.85 -17.30
CA ARG A 76 3.44 62.70 -15.88
C ARG A 76 4.38 61.74 -15.13
N VAL A 77 4.82 60.65 -15.76
CA VAL A 77 5.82 59.73 -15.19
C VAL A 77 7.15 60.45 -14.97
N VAL A 78 7.65 61.20 -15.96
CA VAL A 78 8.91 61.94 -15.82
C VAL A 78 8.83 63.04 -14.74
N PHE A 79 7.69 63.73 -14.63
CA PHE A 79 7.45 64.66 -13.51
C PHE A 79 7.63 63.96 -12.15
N TRP A 80 6.99 62.80 -11.95
CA TRP A 80 7.11 62.05 -10.70
C TRP A 80 8.52 61.50 -10.45
N VAL A 81 9.22 61.01 -11.47
CA VAL A 81 10.61 60.55 -11.36
C VAL A 81 11.55 61.67 -10.91
N ILE A 82 11.43 62.87 -11.50
CA ILE A 82 12.26 64.02 -11.10
C ILE A 82 11.88 64.53 -9.71
N LEU A 83 10.59 64.53 -9.36
CA LEU A 83 10.12 64.87 -8.02
C LEU A 83 10.65 63.88 -6.96
N ILE A 84 10.68 62.58 -7.26
CA ILE A 84 11.27 61.56 -6.37
C ILE A 84 12.77 61.77 -6.22
N ILE A 85 13.51 62.12 -7.29
CA ILE A 85 14.92 62.49 -7.21
C ILE A 85 15.13 63.71 -6.29
N ALA A 86 14.26 64.72 -6.36
CA ALA A 86 14.30 65.87 -5.46
C ALA A 86 14.00 65.49 -4.01
N VAL A 87 13.03 64.60 -3.76
CA VAL A 87 12.74 64.05 -2.43
C VAL A 87 13.95 63.27 -1.88
N ILE A 88 14.59 62.41 -2.67
CA ILE A 88 15.80 61.68 -2.29
C ILE A 88 16.93 62.66 -1.93
N GLY A 89 17.14 63.71 -2.73
CA GLY A 89 18.13 64.75 -2.45
C GLY A 89 17.86 65.50 -1.15
N ALA A 90 16.62 65.88 -0.90
CA ALA A 90 16.20 66.55 0.33
C ALA A 90 16.36 65.63 1.56
N LEU A 91 15.95 64.36 1.47
CA LEU A 91 16.14 63.36 2.53
C LEU A 91 17.63 63.08 2.81
N ASN A 92 18.48 63.07 1.79
CA ASN A 92 19.94 62.94 1.96
C ASN A 92 20.54 64.13 2.72
N VAL A 93 20.08 65.36 2.45
CA VAL A 93 20.52 66.55 3.18
C VAL A 93 20.03 66.57 4.63
N LEU A 94 18.86 65.98 4.91
CA LEU A 94 18.38 65.69 6.27
C LEU A 94 19.12 64.50 6.94
N ASN A 95 20.10 63.89 6.27
CA ASN A 95 20.82 62.68 6.70
C ASN A 95 19.90 61.46 6.95
N LEU A 96 18.72 61.41 6.31
CA LEU A 96 17.74 60.32 6.41
C LEU A 96 18.05 59.18 5.43
N THR A 97 19.33 58.76 5.40
CA THR A 97 19.89 57.81 4.42
C THR A 97 19.21 56.44 4.44
N SER A 98 18.77 55.97 5.61
CA SER A 98 17.98 54.73 5.77
C SER A 98 16.63 54.77 5.03
N VAL A 99 16.06 55.96 4.81
CA VAL A 99 14.79 56.15 4.09
C VAL A 99 15.03 56.42 2.60
N SER A 100 16.02 57.26 2.27
CA SER A 100 16.32 57.64 0.89
C SER A 100 17.04 56.55 0.08
N GLY A 101 17.82 55.67 0.74
CA GLY A 101 18.59 54.60 0.10
C GLY A 101 17.76 53.67 -0.80
N PRO A 102 16.67 53.05 -0.29
CA PRO A 102 15.77 52.21 -1.10
C PRO A 102 15.19 52.93 -2.32
N PHE A 103 14.76 54.19 -2.18
CA PHE A 103 14.26 54.99 -3.31
C PHE A 103 15.38 55.35 -4.31
N SER A 104 16.59 55.64 -3.84
CA SER A 104 17.76 55.86 -4.70
C SER A 104 18.08 54.62 -5.53
N ASN A 105 18.08 53.44 -4.92
CA ASN A 105 18.28 52.17 -5.62
C ASN A 105 17.18 51.91 -6.65
N MET A 106 15.91 52.17 -6.31
CA MET A 106 14.78 52.05 -7.25
C MET A 106 14.93 52.98 -8.46
N ILE A 107 15.34 54.24 -8.26
CA ILE A 107 15.56 55.19 -9.35
C ILE A 107 16.78 54.78 -10.20
N GLN A 108 17.87 54.31 -9.60
CA GLN A 108 19.03 53.80 -10.34
C GLN A 108 18.64 52.59 -11.20
N GLN A 109 17.90 51.62 -10.64
CA GLN A 109 17.38 50.46 -11.36
C GLN A 109 16.48 50.89 -12.54
N PHE A 110 15.58 51.85 -12.33
CA PHE A 110 14.70 52.39 -13.37
C PHE A 110 15.46 53.13 -14.49
N LEU A 111 16.50 53.90 -14.15
CA LEU A 111 17.32 54.59 -15.14
C LEU A 111 18.18 53.62 -15.96
N LEU A 112 18.67 52.53 -15.36
CA LEU A 112 19.35 51.44 -16.07
C LEU A 112 18.41 50.58 -16.92
N PHE A 113 17.13 50.48 -16.53
CA PHE A 113 16.10 49.77 -17.29
C PHE A 113 15.77 50.45 -18.63
N ILE A 114 15.95 51.77 -18.78
CA ILE A 114 15.63 52.46 -20.04
C ILE A 114 16.60 52.06 -21.18
N PRO A 115 17.94 52.11 -21.01
CA PRO A 115 18.87 51.57 -22.01
C PRO A 115 18.68 50.07 -22.27
N SER A 116 18.42 49.27 -21.24
CA SER A 116 18.27 47.82 -21.43
C SER A 116 16.97 47.45 -22.13
N LEU A 117 15.86 48.13 -21.85
CA LEU A 117 14.61 47.97 -22.60
C LEU A 117 14.79 48.25 -24.10
N LEU A 118 15.53 49.32 -24.45
CA LEU A 118 15.83 49.64 -25.85
C LEU A 118 16.71 48.57 -26.51
N ALA A 119 17.74 48.09 -25.82
CA ALA A 119 18.60 47.01 -26.31
C ALA A 119 17.84 45.67 -26.46
N ALA A 120 16.96 45.35 -25.52
CA ALA A 120 16.13 44.14 -25.54
C ALA A 120 15.11 44.17 -26.69
N VAL A 121 14.47 45.32 -26.94
CA VAL A 121 13.60 45.52 -28.11
C VAL A 121 14.37 45.39 -29.42
N ALA A 122 15.59 45.94 -29.50
CA ALA A 122 16.43 45.80 -30.69
C ALA A 122 16.83 44.35 -30.95
N VAL A 123 17.26 43.60 -29.93
CA VAL A 123 17.62 42.17 -30.05
C VAL A 123 16.40 41.30 -30.35
N GLY A 124 15.25 41.56 -29.75
CA GLY A 124 13.99 40.87 -30.07
C GLY A 124 13.55 41.11 -31.53
N PHE A 125 13.71 42.33 -32.05
CA PHE A 125 13.41 42.65 -33.45
C PHE A 125 14.38 41.97 -34.43
N ILE A 126 15.67 41.90 -34.10
CA ILE A 126 16.68 41.13 -34.85
C ILE A 126 16.30 39.63 -34.86
N GLY A 127 15.93 39.08 -33.71
CA GLY A 127 15.48 37.69 -33.58
C GLY A 127 14.24 37.37 -34.41
N TRP A 128 13.25 38.28 -34.42
CA TRP A 128 12.05 38.16 -35.24
C TRP A 128 12.36 38.17 -36.75
N ILE A 129 13.24 39.07 -37.21
CA ILE A 129 13.69 39.09 -38.61
C ILE A 129 14.40 37.79 -38.96
N LEU A 130 15.31 37.31 -38.10
CA LEU A 130 16.06 36.07 -38.34
C LEU A 130 15.15 34.84 -38.37
N ALA A 131 14.22 34.72 -37.42
CA ALA A 131 13.24 33.64 -37.37
C ALA A 131 12.38 33.59 -38.65
N ASN A 132 11.91 34.75 -39.12
CA ASN A 132 11.08 34.83 -40.33
C ASN A 132 11.89 34.55 -41.61
N LEU A 133 13.15 35.00 -41.68
CA LEU A 133 14.06 34.68 -42.78
C LEU A 133 14.35 33.17 -42.85
N VAL A 134 14.62 32.53 -41.71
CA VAL A 134 14.84 31.07 -41.65
C VAL A 134 13.55 30.31 -41.93
N LYS A 135 12.37 30.77 -41.49
CA LYS A 135 11.07 30.17 -41.87
C LYS A 135 10.92 30.08 -43.39
N VAL A 136 11.08 31.20 -44.10
CA VAL A 136 10.93 31.26 -45.56
C VAL A 136 12.03 30.46 -46.28
N GLY A 137 13.25 30.41 -45.72
CA GLY A 137 14.32 29.54 -46.21
C GLY A 137 13.97 28.05 -46.06
N MET A 138 13.54 27.63 -44.88
CA MET A 138 13.19 26.25 -44.55
C MET A 138 11.98 25.76 -45.37
N GLN A 139 10.93 26.57 -45.52
CA GLN A 139 9.79 26.26 -46.40
C GLN A 139 10.23 25.98 -47.84
N LYS A 140 11.17 26.78 -48.39
CA LYS A 140 11.69 26.60 -49.76
C LYS A 140 12.60 25.38 -49.91
N LEU A 141 13.21 24.88 -48.83
CA LEU A 141 14.01 23.66 -48.83
C LEU A 141 13.10 22.42 -48.68
N LEU A 142 12.17 22.44 -47.73
CA LEU A 142 11.22 21.35 -47.50
C LEU A 142 10.29 21.14 -48.70
N ALA A 143 9.81 22.22 -49.34
CA ALA A 143 9.00 22.14 -50.57
C ALA A 143 9.75 21.59 -51.81
N ARG A 144 11.08 21.39 -51.73
CA ARG A 144 11.83 20.63 -52.75
C ARG A 144 11.88 19.12 -52.46
N THR A 145 11.46 18.69 -51.27
CA THR A 145 11.35 17.28 -50.89
C THR A 145 9.93 16.77 -51.12
N GLN A 146 9.80 15.51 -51.56
CA GLN A 146 8.48 14.88 -51.76
C GLN A 146 7.85 14.39 -50.44
N LEU A 147 8.17 15.03 -49.30
CA LEU A 147 7.67 14.61 -47.98
C LEU A 147 6.16 14.89 -47.83
N ASP A 148 5.70 16.09 -48.16
CA ASP A 148 4.29 16.46 -48.07
C ASP A 148 3.41 15.52 -48.91
N GLU A 149 3.81 15.23 -50.17
CA GLU A 149 3.07 14.37 -51.09
C GLU A 149 2.96 12.93 -50.56
N LYS A 150 4.05 12.37 -50.04
CA LYS A 150 4.11 10.99 -49.54
C LYS A 150 3.29 10.81 -48.25
N LEU A 151 3.40 11.74 -47.29
CA LEU A 151 2.63 11.66 -46.05
C LEU A 151 1.14 12.03 -46.23
N SER A 152 0.82 12.90 -47.20
CA SER A 152 -0.58 13.17 -47.56
C SER A 152 -1.26 11.93 -48.15
N ALA A 153 -0.54 11.13 -48.96
CA ALA A 153 -1.08 9.92 -49.57
C ALA A 153 -1.29 8.76 -48.58
N ASP A 154 -0.30 8.45 -47.73
CA ASP A 154 -0.40 7.31 -46.80
C ASP A 154 -1.12 7.63 -45.47
N VAL A 155 -1.11 8.90 -45.04
CA VAL A 155 -1.53 9.31 -43.68
C VAL A 155 -2.56 10.46 -43.67
N GLY A 156 -2.83 11.10 -44.80
CA GLY A 156 -3.79 12.21 -44.90
C GLY A 156 -3.35 13.52 -44.25
N VAL A 157 -2.09 13.63 -43.81
CA VAL A 157 -1.57 14.80 -43.09
C VAL A 157 -0.94 15.79 -44.07
N SER A 158 -1.70 16.81 -44.45
CA SER A 158 -1.23 17.89 -45.32
C SER A 158 -0.44 18.96 -44.54
N GLY A 159 0.52 19.59 -45.21
CA GLY A 159 1.23 20.78 -44.69
C GLY A 159 2.39 20.51 -43.72
N LEU A 160 2.98 19.31 -43.70
CA LEU A 160 4.13 18.96 -42.84
C LEU A 160 5.28 19.97 -42.99
N SER A 161 5.64 20.35 -44.22
CA SER A 161 6.64 21.37 -44.55
C SER A 161 6.38 22.71 -43.87
N GLN A 162 5.12 23.16 -43.87
CA GLN A 162 4.72 24.40 -43.21
C GLN A 162 4.78 24.26 -41.68
N ASN A 163 4.26 23.16 -41.12
CA ASN A 163 4.27 22.91 -39.68
C ASN A 163 5.70 22.85 -39.12
N ILE A 164 6.62 22.12 -39.77
CA ILE A 164 8.05 22.08 -39.40
C ILE A 164 8.66 23.48 -39.46
N SER A 165 8.37 24.25 -40.51
CA SER A 165 8.91 25.61 -40.66
C SER A 165 8.35 26.59 -39.62
N GLU A 166 7.13 26.37 -39.13
CA GLU A 166 6.51 27.15 -38.06
C GLU A 166 7.03 26.77 -36.67
N ILE A 167 7.30 25.48 -36.43
CA ILE A 167 8.06 25.02 -35.26
C ILE A 167 9.46 25.64 -35.25
N VAL A 168 10.17 25.66 -36.39
CA VAL A 168 11.50 26.30 -36.49
C VAL A 168 11.44 27.81 -36.26
N TYR A 169 10.42 28.51 -36.78
CA TYR A 169 10.19 29.93 -36.48
C TYR A 169 10.04 30.18 -34.97
N TRP A 170 9.17 29.40 -34.30
CA TRP A 170 8.94 29.54 -32.86
C TRP A 170 10.17 29.14 -32.04
N LEU A 171 10.92 28.11 -32.45
CA LEU A 171 12.16 27.69 -31.80
C LEU A 171 13.24 28.77 -31.86
N ILE A 172 13.38 29.47 -32.99
CA ILE A 172 14.35 30.58 -33.10
C ILE A 172 13.88 31.77 -32.25
N LEU A 173 12.59 32.11 -32.25
CA LEU A 173 12.06 33.16 -31.39
C LEU A 173 12.24 32.82 -29.90
N LEU A 174 12.07 31.55 -29.52
CA LEU A 174 12.34 31.02 -28.18
C LEU A 174 13.84 31.08 -27.83
N LEU A 175 14.74 30.77 -28.75
CA LEU A 175 16.20 30.91 -28.56
C LEU A 175 16.65 32.37 -28.31
N PHE A 176 15.95 33.36 -28.87
CA PHE A 176 16.19 34.77 -28.58
C PHE A 176 15.57 35.23 -27.24
N LEU A 177 14.60 34.50 -26.69
CA LEU A 177 13.90 34.90 -25.45
C LEU A 177 14.83 34.97 -24.23
N PRO A 178 15.72 33.99 -23.92
CA PRO A 178 16.74 34.13 -22.89
C PRO A 178 17.63 35.36 -23.07
N ILE A 179 17.97 35.73 -24.30
CA ILE A 179 18.83 36.89 -24.60
C ILE A 179 18.10 38.19 -24.27
N VAL A 180 16.82 38.30 -24.67
CA VAL A 180 15.95 39.43 -24.34
C VAL A 180 15.75 39.55 -22.82
N LEU A 181 15.49 38.44 -22.12
CA LEU A 181 15.36 38.40 -20.65
C LEU A 181 16.68 38.77 -19.94
N SER A 182 17.82 38.31 -20.47
CA SER A 182 19.16 38.63 -19.94
C SER A 182 19.44 40.12 -19.99
N ILE A 183 19.16 40.76 -21.13
CA ILE A 183 19.35 42.20 -21.31
C ILE A 183 18.45 42.98 -20.35
N LEU A 184 17.18 42.57 -20.19
CA LEU A 184 16.24 43.17 -19.24
C LEU A 184 16.61 42.93 -17.76
N GLY A 185 17.64 42.12 -17.46
CA GLY A 185 18.05 41.78 -16.09
C GLY A 185 17.10 40.83 -15.36
N LEU A 186 16.23 40.12 -16.09
CA LEU A 186 15.18 39.26 -15.54
C LEU A 186 15.72 37.87 -15.16
N ASN A 187 16.83 37.84 -14.40
CA ASN A 187 17.62 36.63 -14.13
C ASN A 187 16.81 35.50 -13.50
N GLY A 188 15.83 35.80 -12.63
CA GLY A 188 14.94 34.81 -12.03
C GLY A 188 13.98 34.13 -13.02
N LEU A 189 13.66 34.77 -14.14
CA LEU A 189 12.89 34.18 -15.25
C LEU A 189 13.80 33.57 -16.32
N LEU A 190 15.04 34.04 -16.42
CA LEU A 190 16.02 33.54 -17.37
C LEU A 190 16.37 32.07 -17.12
N PHE A 191 16.66 31.66 -15.88
CA PHE A 191 17.10 30.29 -15.61
C PHE A 191 16.06 29.21 -16.01
N PRO A 192 14.76 29.31 -15.64
CA PRO A 192 13.76 28.35 -16.13
C PRO A 192 13.64 28.32 -17.66
N VAL A 193 13.58 29.49 -18.31
CA VAL A 193 13.45 29.59 -19.78
C VAL A 193 14.70 29.05 -20.49
N GLN A 194 15.90 29.29 -19.94
CA GLN A 194 17.15 28.76 -20.46
C GLN A 194 17.22 27.23 -20.31
N ASN A 195 16.78 26.68 -19.19
CA ASN A 195 16.70 25.22 -19.00
C ASN A 195 15.72 24.59 -20.01
N MET A 196 14.52 25.16 -20.19
CA MET A 196 13.57 24.70 -21.20
C MET A 196 14.15 24.77 -22.63
N VAL A 197 14.90 25.83 -22.97
CA VAL A 197 15.58 25.93 -24.28
C VAL A 197 16.68 24.87 -24.43
N ASN A 198 17.50 24.64 -23.39
CA ASN A 198 18.53 23.61 -23.39
C ASN A 198 17.92 22.22 -23.55
N GLU A 199 16.87 21.90 -22.79
CA GLU A 199 16.10 20.65 -22.90
C GLU A 199 15.54 20.47 -24.31
N VAL A 200 14.83 21.46 -24.87
CA VAL A 200 14.26 21.38 -26.23
C VAL A 200 15.33 21.15 -27.30
N VAL A 201 16.54 21.71 -27.12
CA VAL A 201 17.68 21.43 -28.01
C VAL A 201 18.21 20.01 -27.84
N LEU A 202 18.25 19.46 -26.61
CA LEU A 202 18.67 18.08 -26.33
C LEU A 202 17.61 17.03 -26.73
N TYR A 203 16.32 17.38 -26.72
CA TYR A 203 15.26 16.54 -27.27
C TYR A 203 15.39 16.35 -28.79
N LEU A 204 16.02 17.28 -29.53
CA LEU A 204 16.04 17.24 -31.00
C LEU A 204 16.84 16.05 -31.57
N PRO A 205 18.07 15.74 -31.10
CA PRO A 205 18.75 14.47 -31.42
C PRO A 205 17.99 13.24 -30.91
N ASN A 206 17.45 13.30 -29.69
CA ASN A 206 16.75 12.21 -29.04
C ASN A 206 15.50 11.75 -29.83
N ILE A 207 14.73 12.70 -30.38
CA ILE A 207 13.58 12.43 -31.26
C ILE A 207 13.99 11.64 -32.51
N PHE A 208 15.15 11.97 -33.11
CA PHE A 208 15.66 11.22 -34.25
C PHE A 208 16.09 9.79 -33.86
N ILE A 209 16.82 9.64 -32.74
CA ILE A 209 17.27 8.35 -32.22
C ILE A 209 16.06 7.44 -31.91
N ALA A 210 15.07 7.96 -31.19
CA ALA A 210 13.83 7.24 -30.88
C ALA A 210 13.03 6.86 -32.13
N GLY A 211 12.93 7.75 -33.12
CA GLY A 211 12.30 7.45 -34.41
C GLY A 211 12.99 6.29 -35.15
N VAL A 212 14.33 6.25 -35.14
CA VAL A 212 15.10 5.12 -35.69
C VAL A 212 14.87 3.84 -34.90
N ILE A 213 14.85 3.88 -33.57
CA ILE A 213 14.60 2.72 -32.70
C ILE A 213 13.22 2.13 -32.96
N VAL A 214 12.17 2.94 -33.02
CA VAL A 214 10.80 2.48 -33.29
C VAL A 214 10.67 1.92 -34.72
N PHE A 215 11.33 2.53 -35.71
CA PHE A 215 11.35 2.02 -37.09
C PHE A 215 12.06 0.67 -37.22
N VAL A 216 13.24 0.52 -36.62
CA VAL A 216 13.98 -0.76 -36.57
C VAL A 216 13.19 -1.81 -35.79
N GLY A 217 12.58 -1.42 -34.67
CA GLY A 217 11.69 -2.27 -33.87
C GLY A 217 10.48 -2.76 -34.64
N TYR A 218 9.85 -1.93 -35.48
CA TYR A 218 8.76 -2.34 -36.36
C TYR A 218 9.20 -3.38 -37.41
N ILE A 219 10.38 -3.19 -38.03
CA ILE A 219 10.95 -4.16 -38.96
C ILE A 219 11.23 -5.48 -38.24
N LEU A 220 11.86 -5.42 -37.07
CA LEU A 220 12.17 -6.59 -36.25
C LEU A 220 10.90 -7.33 -35.82
N ALA A 221 9.89 -6.62 -35.32
CA ALA A 221 8.59 -7.19 -34.94
C ALA A 221 7.94 -7.94 -36.11
N LYS A 222 8.00 -7.38 -37.33
CA LYS A 222 7.45 -7.99 -38.54
C LYS A 222 8.22 -9.25 -38.97
N ILE A 223 9.54 -9.28 -38.80
CA ILE A 223 10.39 -10.45 -39.05
C ILE A 223 10.10 -11.55 -38.02
N VAL A 224 10.17 -11.22 -36.72
CA VAL A 224 9.92 -12.17 -35.62
C VAL A 224 8.51 -12.75 -35.72
N ARG A 225 7.49 -11.93 -36.04
CA ARG A 225 6.14 -12.39 -36.35
C ARG A 225 6.13 -13.46 -37.42
N GLY A 226 6.76 -13.22 -38.56
CA GLY A 226 6.79 -14.17 -39.69
C GLY A 226 7.45 -15.50 -39.32
N ILE A 227 8.52 -15.45 -38.52
CA ILE A 227 9.20 -16.65 -37.98
C ILE A 227 8.25 -17.42 -37.05
N VAL A 228 7.58 -16.74 -36.11
CA VAL A 228 6.63 -17.35 -35.17
C VAL A 228 5.43 -17.96 -35.90
N GLU A 229 4.80 -17.24 -36.83
CA GLU A 229 3.67 -17.75 -37.63
C GLU A 229 4.08 -18.99 -38.47
N GLY A 230 5.28 -18.98 -39.07
CA GLY A 230 5.81 -20.10 -39.84
C GLY A 230 6.12 -21.34 -38.99
N LEU A 231 6.75 -21.17 -37.82
CA LEU A 231 7.07 -22.28 -36.90
C LEU A 231 5.82 -22.91 -36.28
N LEU A 232 4.85 -22.10 -35.85
CA LEU A 232 3.58 -22.63 -35.33
C LEU A 232 2.73 -23.31 -36.42
N GLY A 233 2.85 -22.86 -37.67
CA GLY A 233 2.25 -23.53 -38.82
C GLY A 233 2.86 -24.91 -39.11
N SER A 234 4.19 -25.01 -39.16
CA SER A 234 4.88 -26.27 -39.48
C SER A 234 4.69 -27.35 -38.41
N LEU A 235 4.60 -26.96 -37.13
CA LEU A 235 4.40 -27.87 -36.00
C LEU A 235 2.97 -28.42 -35.86
N ASN A 236 2.02 -28.06 -36.76
CA ASN A 236 0.63 -28.53 -36.76
C ASN A 236 -0.12 -28.34 -35.42
N ILE A 237 0.32 -27.41 -34.57
CA ILE A 237 -0.18 -27.20 -33.20
C ILE A 237 -1.70 -26.93 -33.18
N GLN A 238 -2.23 -26.30 -34.22
CA GLN A 238 -3.66 -26.05 -34.37
C GLN A 238 -4.50 -27.36 -34.39
N GLN A 239 -4.02 -28.44 -35.02
CA GLN A 239 -4.70 -29.75 -34.99
C GLN A 239 -4.72 -30.37 -33.59
N HIS A 240 -3.79 -29.99 -32.71
CA HIS A 240 -3.76 -30.44 -31.33
C HIS A 240 -4.65 -29.56 -30.43
N ALA A 241 -4.68 -28.24 -30.65
CA ALA A 241 -5.57 -27.32 -29.96
C ALA A 241 -7.06 -27.64 -30.24
N GLU A 242 -7.42 -27.88 -31.50
CA GLU A 242 -8.78 -28.22 -31.92
C GLU A 242 -9.26 -29.55 -31.30
N LYS A 243 -8.37 -30.54 -31.09
CA LYS A 243 -8.67 -31.81 -30.39
C LYS A 243 -8.97 -31.60 -28.91
N VAL A 244 -8.40 -30.59 -28.27
CA VAL A 244 -8.73 -30.19 -26.88
C VAL A 244 -9.98 -29.28 -26.86
N GLY A 245 -10.54 -28.94 -28.03
CA GLY A 245 -11.76 -28.15 -28.18
C GLY A 245 -11.58 -26.64 -28.03
N ILE A 246 -10.36 -26.19 -27.78
CA ILE A 246 -10.03 -24.77 -27.58
C ILE A 246 -9.84 -24.09 -28.94
N PHE A 247 -10.35 -22.87 -29.10
CA PHE A 247 -10.12 -22.00 -30.28
C PHE A 247 -10.58 -22.54 -31.65
N LYS A 248 -11.68 -23.32 -31.72
CA LYS A 248 -12.22 -23.94 -32.96
C LYS A 248 -12.34 -23.05 -34.22
N ASN A 249 -12.41 -21.73 -34.08
CA ASN A 249 -12.57 -20.77 -35.18
C ASN A 249 -11.39 -19.77 -35.30
N SER A 250 -10.25 -19.99 -34.63
CA SER A 250 -9.18 -18.99 -34.53
C SER A 250 -7.81 -19.56 -34.92
N ASN A 251 -7.17 -18.93 -35.91
CA ASN A 251 -5.84 -19.31 -36.39
C ASN A 251 -4.76 -19.03 -35.35
N LEU A 252 -4.48 -20.01 -34.49
CA LEU A 252 -3.54 -19.93 -33.37
C LEU A 252 -2.13 -19.42 -33.77
N PRO A 253 -1.53 -19.83 -34.91
CA PRO A 253 -0.25 -19.28 -35.35
C PRO A 253 -0.30 -17.75 -35.53
N LYS A 254 -1.37 -17.23 -36.16
CA LYS A 254 -1.56 -15.80 -36.42
C LYS A 254 -1.87 -15.00 -35.16
N LEU A 255 -2.52 -15.61 -34.16
CA LEU A 255 -2.71 -15.01 -32.84
C LEU A 255 -1.37 -14.85 -32.10
N LEU A 256 -0.58 -15.93 -31.98
CA LEU A 256 0.73 -15.86 -31.33
C LEU A 256 1.70 -14.95 -32.09
N GLY A 257 1.70 -15.00 -33.43
CA GLY A 257 2.47 -14.08 -34.26
C GLY A 257 2.09 -12.61 -34.03
N SER A 258 0.80 -12.31 -33.89
CA SER A 258 0.34 -10.94 -33.60
C SER A 258 0.61 -10.52 -32.15
N PHE A 259 0.62 -11.45 -31.19
CA PHE A 259 1.01 -11.19 -29.81
C PHE A 259 2.51 -10.87 -29.71
N VAL A 260 3.38 -11.67 -30.34
CA VAL A 260 4.83 -11.41 -30.36
C VAL A 260 5.15 -10.14 -31.17
N PHE A 261 4.40 -9.85 -32.24
CA PHE A 261 4.48 -8.55 -32.92
C PHE A 261 4.20 -7.39 -31.97
N ALA A 262 3.07 -7.45 -31.23
CA ALA A 262 2.70 -6.41 -30.27
C ALA A 262 3.75 -6.28 -29.15
N LEU A 263 4.28 -7.40 -28.64
CA LEU A 263 5.34 -7.43 -27.64
C LEU A 263 6.59 -6.69 -28.11
N VAL A 264 7.13 -7.02 -29.29
CA VAL A 264 8.34 -6.37 -29.84
C VAL A 264 8.09 -4.90 -30.17
N ILE A 265 6.89 -4.52 -30.63
CA ILE A 265 6.50 -3.12 -30.82
C ILE A 265 6.46 -2.37 -29.49
N ILE A 266 5.86 -2.94 -28.44
CA ILE A 266 5.80 -2.33 -27.10
C ILE A 266 7.21 -2.14 -26.54
N THR A 267 8.07 -3.15 -26.61
CA THR A 267 9.48 -3.04 -26.21
C THR A 267 10.20 -1.94 -27.01
N ALA A 268 10.01 -1.85 -28.32
CA ALA A 268 10.63 -0.81 -29.15
C ALA A 268 10.10 0.60 -28.85
N LEU A 269 8.82 0.74 -28.49
CA LEU A 269 8.23 1.99 -28.03
C LEU A 269 8.78 2.39 -26.66
N ILE A 270 8.95 1.46 -25.72
CA ILE A 270 9.56 1.70 -24.40
C ILE A 270 11.00 2.22 -24.55
N ILE A 271 11.83 1.51 -25.33
CA ILE A 271 13.21 1.94 -25.61
C ILE A 271 13.21 3.27 -26.40
N GLY A 272 12.20 3.52 -27.24
CA GLY A 272 11.98 4.82 -27.88
C GLY A 272 11.66 5.96 -26.91
N PHE A 273 10.80 5.73 -25.91
CA PHE A 273 10.50 6.71 -24.86
C PHE A 273 11.67 6.95 -23.91
N GLU A 274 12.45 5.91 -23.60
CA GLU A 274 13.71 6.02 -22.88
C GLU A 274 14.75 6.83 -23.67
N ALA A 275 14.91 6.55 -24.97
CA ALA A 275 15.78 7.32 -25.87
C ALA A 275 15.29 8.76 -26.11
N LEU A 276 14.01 9.06 -25.92
CA LEU A 276 13.49 10.43 -25.86
C LEU A 276 13.93 11.16 -24.58
N GLY A 277 14.20 10.45 -23.49
CA GLY A 277 14.40 11.00 -22.14
C GLY A 277 13.13 11.03 -21.28
N ILE A 278 12.06 10.31 -21.68
CA ILE A 278 10.75 10.35 -21.01
C ILE A 278 10.62 9.18 -20.02
N GLU A 279 11.51 9.17 -19.02
CA GLU A 279 11.60 8.12 -17.99
C GLU A 279 10.28 7.90 -17.24
N ALA A 280 9.51 8.97 -17.02
CA ALA A 280 8.19 8.93 -16.37
C ALA A 280 7.14 8.07 -17.11
N ILE A 281 7.38 7.73 -18.38
CA ILE A 281 6.52 6.83 -19.18
C ILE A 281 7.22 5.48 -19.40
N SER A 282 8.52 5.47 -19.72
CA SER A 282 9.23 4.21 -20.00
C SER A 282 9.38 3.32 -18.77
N GLN A 283 9.60 3.88 -17.56
CA GLN A 283 9.79 3.08 -16.36
C GLN A 283 8.53 2.28 -15.94
N PRO A 284 7.33 2.90 -15.79
CA PRO A 284 6.11 2.13 -15.52
C PRO A 284 5.78 1.12 -16.62
N ALA A 285 6.00 1.47 -17.90
CA ALA A 285 5.77 0.56 -19.01
C ALA A 285 6.73 -0.64 -19.00
N THR A 286 7.97 -0.45 -18.54
CA THR A 286 8.97 -1.52 -18.36
C THR A 286 8.58 -2.46 -17.22
N ALA A 287 8.09 -1.92 -16.10
CA ALA A 287 7.59 -2.73 -14.99
C ALA A 287 6.41 -3.62 -15.42
N MET A 288 5.41 -3.05 -16.10
CA MET A 288 4.27 -3.80 -16.64
C MET A 288 4.71 -4.87 -17.66
N LEU A 289 5.70 -4.58 -18.51
CA LEU A 289 6.27 -5.55 -19.44
C LEU A 289 6.98 -6.72 -18.71
N TYR A 290 7.72 -6.42 -17.65
CA TYR A 290 8.40 -7.41 -16.80
C TYR A 290 7.41 -8.30 -16.04
N GLU A 291 6.32 -7.74 -15.50
CA GLU A 291 5.22 -8.49 -14.90
C GLU A 291 4.57 -9.44 -15.92
N ILE A 292 4.26 -8.97 -17.12
CA ILE A 292 3.70 -9.79 -18.20
C ILE A 292 4.64 -10.93 -18.61
N MET A 293 5.96 -10.68 -18.66
CA MET A 293 6.95 -11.73 -18.94
C MET A 293 7.06 -12.76 -17.82
N ASN A 294 7.03 -12.33 -16.55
CA ASN A 294 7.05 -13.23 -15.40
C ASN A 294 5.73 -14.01 -15.22
N ALA A 295 4.61 -13.48 -15.67
CA ALA A 295 3.33 -14.18 -15.67
C ALA A 295 3.36 -15.44 -16.56
N ILE A 296 4.13 -15.47 -17.66
CA ILE A 296 4.15 -16.60 -18.61
C ILE A 296 4.64 -17.91 -17.95
N PRO A 297 5.82 -17.97 -17.27
CA PRO A 297 6.22 -19.14 -16.48
C PRO A 297 5.17 -19.57 -15.44
N HIS A 298 4.54 -18.62 -14.77
CA HIS A 298 3.54 -18.88 -13.73
C HIS A 298 2.24 -19.46 -14.28
N ILE A 299 1.75 -18.98 -15.43
CA ILE A 299 0.60 -19.53 -16.16
C ILE A 299 0.90 -20.97 -16.61
N ILE A 300 2.11 -21.24 -17.09
CA ILE A 300 2.52 -22.60 -17.49
C ILE A 300 2.58 -23.52 -16.26
N ALA A 301 3.16 -23.07 -15.14
CA ALA A 301 3.22 -23.82 -13.89
C ALA A 301 1.82 -24.14 -13.34
N ALA A 302 0.93 -23.14 -13.28
CA ALA A 302 -0.47 -23.31 -12.86
C ALA A 302 -1.22 -24.33 -13.75
N GLY A 303 -1.06 -24.24 -15.07
CA GLY A 303 -1.64 -25.21 -16.01
C GLY A 303 -1.12 -26.64 -15.81
N LEU A 304 0.20 -26.81 -15.60
CA LEU A 304 0.81 -28.11 -15.31
C LEU A 304 0.32 -28.68 -13.97
N ILE A 305 0.18 -27.86 -12.93
CA ILE A 305 -0.32 -28.27 -11.61
C ILE A 305 -1.75 -28.81 -11.73
N LEU A 306 -2.64 -28.13 -12.45
CA LEU A 306 -4.01 -28.60 -12.68
C LEU A 306 -4.07 -29.92 -13.47
N ILE A 307 -3.25 -30.05 -14.53
CA ILE A 307 -3.20 -31.27 -15.35
C ILE A 307 -2.68 -32.46 -14.53
N LEU A 308 -1.57 -32.28 -13.79
CA LEU A 308 -0.99 -33.33 -12.96
C LEU A 308 -1.93 -33.72 -11.82
N ALA A 309 -2.54 -32.74 -11.13
CA ALA A 309 -3.50 -33.01 -10.06
C ALA A 309 -4.74 -33.77 -10.57
N TYR A 310 -5.27 -33.45 -11.76
CA TYR A 310 -6.39 -34.21 -12.33
C TYR A 310 -6.02 -35.67 -12.62
N VAL A 311 -4.84 -35.92 -13.21
CA VAL A 311 -4.38 -37.29 -13.51
C VAL A 311 -4.10 -38.08 -12.22
N VAL A 312 -3.38 -37.49 -11.26
CA VAL A 312 -3.00 -38.14 -10.00
C VAL A 312 -4.22 -38.39 -9.11
N SER A 313 -5.10 -37.39 -8.94
CA SER A 313 -6.31 -37.54 -8.10
C SER A 313 -7.23 -38.64 -8.61
N ARG A 314 -7.38 -38.80 -9.93
CA ARG A 314 -8.17 -39.88 -10.53
C ARG A 314 -7.56 -41.26 -10.28
N PHE A 315 -6.23 -41.38 -10.33
CA PHE A 315 -5.53 -42.63 -9.98
C PHE A 315 -5.70 -42.99 -8.50
N VAL A 316 -5.47 -42.02 -7.59
CA VAL A 316 -5.65 -42.19 -6.14
C VAL A 316 -7.11 -42.52 -5.79
N ALA A 317 -8.07 -41.80 -6.38
CA ALA A 317 -9.49 -42.04 -6.14
C ALA A 317 -9.91 -43.46 -6.55
N ASN A 318 -9.46 -43.98 -7.69
CA ASN A 318 -9.75 -45.37 -8.09
C ASN A 318 -9.25 -46.38 -7.05
N ILE A 319 -8.00 -46.25 -6.59
CA ILE A 319 -7.42 -47.14 -5.57
C ILE A 319 -8.21 -47.07 -4.26
N VAL A 320 -8.59 -45.86 -3.81
CA VAL A 320 -9.38 -45.71 -2.58
C VAL A 320 -10.80 -46.25 -2.75
N VAL A 321 -11.44 -46.09 -3.92
CA VAL A 321 -12.75 -46.70 -4.23
C VAL A 321 -12.66 -48.23 -4.11
N GLU A 322 -11.64 -48.86 -4.69
CA GLU A 322 -11.43 -50.31 -4.64
C GLU A 322 -11.18 -50.81 -3.22
N VAL A 323 -10.30 -50.15 -2.46
CA VAL A 323 -10.02 -50.49 -1.05
C VAL A 323 -11.25 -50.32 -0.17
N VAL A 324 -11.97 -49.19 -0.28
CA VAL A 324 -13.18 -48.92 0.52
C VAL A 324 -14.30 -49.90 0.16
N ALA A 325 -14.50 -50.21 -1.12
CA ALA A 325 -15.44 -51.25 -1.53
C ALA A 325 -15.07 -52.63 -0.94
N GLY A 326 -13.78 -52.97 -0.93
CA GLY A 326 -13.24 -54.21 -0.35
C GLY A 326 -13.52 -54.38 1.15
N THR A 327 -13.63 -53.28 1.92
CA THR A 327 -14.03 -53.34 3.35
C THR A 327 -15.51 -53.64 3.58
N GLY A 328 -16.35 -53.66 2.54
CA GLY A 328 -17.79 -53.86 2.66
C GLY A 328 -18.56 -52.63 3.18
N VAL A 329 -17.93 -51.45 3.21
CA VAL A 329 -18.55 -50.16 3.60
C VAL A 329 -19.78 -49.82 2.74
N ASP A 330 -19.83 -50.26 1.49
CA ASP A 330 -21.01 -50.11 0.62
C ASP A 330 -22.28 -50.80 1.15
N GLY A 331 -22.14 -51.75 2.09
CA GLY A 331 -23.27 -52.37 2.79
C GLY A 331 -23.77 -51.60 4.02
N ILE A 332 -23.18 -50.45 4.37
CA ILE A 332 -23.56 -49.66 5.55
C ILE A 332 -24.89 -48.90 5.37
N PRO A 333 -25.21 -48.24 4.22
CA PRO A 333 -26.48 -47.53 4.04
C PRO A 333 -27.72 -48.42 4.25
N ALA A 334 -27.64 -49.67 3.76
CA ALA A 334 -28.69 -50.67 3.94
C ALA A 334 -28.92 -51.06 5.42
N LYS A 335 -27.86 -51.07 6.23
CA LYS A 335 -27.90 -51.41 7.66
C LYS A 335 -28.40 -50.25 8.55
N LEU A 336 -28.53 -49.05 7.98
CA LEU A 336 -28.94 -47.82 8.69
C LEU A 336 -30.26 -47.23 8.15
N ASP A 337 -30.94 -47.89 7.22
CA ASP A 337 -32.12 -47.41 6.45
C ASP A 337 -31.87 -46.08 5.68
N LEU A 338 -30.61 -45.65 5.58
CA LEU A 338 -30.17 -44.46 4.82
C LEU A 338 -30.29 -44.65 3.31
N GLN A 339 -30.53 -45.89 2.85
CA GLN A 339 -30.67 -46.21 1.43
C GLN A 339 -31.87 -45.52 0.77
N ARG A 340 -32.88 -45.09 1.56
CA ARG A 340 -33.97 -44.22 1.07
C ARG A 340 -33.49 -42.82 0.64
N PHE A 341 -32.34 -42.37 1.13
CA PHE A 341 -31.75 -41.07 0.81
C PHE A 341 -30.58 -41.15 -0.18
N LEU A 342 -29.76 -42.22 -0.14
CA LEU A 342 -28.62 -42.41 -1.06
C LEU A 342 -28.98 -43.18 -2.35
N GLY A 343 -30.15 -43.85 -2.38
CA GLY A 343 -30.62 -44.62 -3.54
C GLY A 343 -29.72 -45.83 -3.85
N THR A 344 -29.23 -45.91 -5.08
CA THR A 344 -28.30 -46.95 -5.55
C THR A 344 -26.82 -46.54 -5.44
N THR A 345 -26.53 -45.35 -4.91
CA THR A 345 -25.18 -44.79 -4.87
C THR A 345 -24.32 -45.47 -3.80
N LYS A 346 -23.19 -46.07 -4.21
CA LYS A 346 -22.20 -46.68 -3.33
C LYS A 346 -21.40 -45.63 -2.56
N ILE A 347 -21.09 -45.88 -1.28
CA ILE A 347 -20.24 -44.98 -0.47
C ILE A 347 -18.83 -44.90 -1.06
N SER A 348 -18.27 -46.03 -1.48
CA SER A 348 -16.95 -46.11 -2.15
C SER A 348 -16.83 -45.10 -3.29
N CYS A 349 -17.85 -45.05 -4.16
CA CYS A 349 -17.95 -44.13 -5.29
C CYS A 349 -18.05 -42.65 -4.85
N VAL A 350 -18.84 -42.35 -3.81
CA VAL A 350 -18.93 -40.99 -3.25
C VAL A 350 -17.59 -40.53 -2.69
N VAL A 351 -16.86 -41.39 -1.97
CA VAL A 351 -15.50 -41.10 -1.48
C VAL A 351 -14.54 -40.82 -2.64
N GLY A 352 -14.60 -41.61 -3.73
CA GLY A 352 -13.82 -41.36 -4.94
C GLY A 352 -14.08 -39.98 -5.56
N TYR A 353 -15.35 -39.59 -5.70
CA TYR A 353 -15.71 -38.26 -6.21
C TYR A 353 -15.25 -37.13 -5.27
N LEU A 354 -15.37 -37.31 -3.95
CA LEU A 354 -14.88 -36.33 -2.96
C LEU A 354 -13.35 -36.15 -3.04
N ILE A 355 -12.59 -37.24 -3.22
CA ILE A 355 -11.13 -37.16 -3.38
C ILE A 355 -10.77 -36.33 -4.63
N VAL A 356 -11.37 -36.62 -5.78
CA VAL A 356 -11.13 -35.83 -7.01
C VAL A 356 -11.56 -34.37 -6.82
N PHE A 357 -12.70 -34.12 -6.17
CA PHE A 357 -13.20 -32.77 -5.90
C PHE A 357 -12.24 -31.97 -5.01
N PHE A 358 -11.89 -32.47 -3.83
CA PHE A 358 -11.00 -31.77 -2.90
C PHE A 358 -9.57 -31.63 -3.43
N THR A 359 -9.01 -32.65 -4.12
CA THR A 359 -7.68 -32.51 -4.73
C THR A 359 -7.68 -31.52 -5.90
N MET A 360 -8.74 -31.47 -6.72
CA MET A 360 -8.85 -30.46 -7.77
C MET A 360 -9.04 -29.05 -7.16
N LEU A 361 -9.83 -28.92 -6.09
CA LEU A 361 -10.03 -27.66 -5.38
C LEU A 361 -8.70 -27.13 -4.78
N PHE A 362 -7.90 -28.02 -4.18
CA PHE A 362 -6.55 -27.69 -3.71
C PHE A 362 -5.61 -27.29 -4.87
N ALA A 363 -5.67 -28.00 -5.99
CA ALA A 363 -4.88 -27.66 -7.18
C ALA A 363 -5.30 -26.32 -7.81
N VAL A 364 -6.58 -25.94 -7.73
CA VAL A 364 -7.05 -24.60 -8.14
C VAL A 364 -6.60 -23.53 -7.14
N SER A 365 -6.54 -23.83 -5.84
CA SER A 365 -5.94 -22.93 -4.84
C SER A 365 -4.48 -22.63 -5.17
N GLU A 366 -3.65 -23.68 -5.36
CA GLU A 366 -2.23 -23.50 -5.70
C GLU A 366 -2.04 -22.90 -7.10
N ALA A 367 -2.90 -23.21 -8.08
CA ALA A 367 -2.87 -22.54 -9.38
C ALA A 367 -3.20 -21.04 -9.27
N ALA A 368 -4.15 -20.64 -8.42
CA ALA A 368 -4.46 -19.23 -8.15
C ALA A 368 -3.30 -18.52 -7.43
N ASN A 369 -2.70 -19.18 -6.42
CA ASN A 369 -1.49 -18.74 -5.71
C ASN A 369 -0.33 -18.46 -6.69
N ARG A 370 -0.06 -19.40 -7.62
CA ARG A 370 0.97 -19.22 -8.65
C ARG A 370 0.70 -18.05 -9.60
N LEU A 371 -0.55 -17.69 -9.82
CA LEU A 371 -0.95 -16.56 -10.67
C LEU A 371 -0.97 -15.21 -9.93
N GLY A 372 -0.60 -15.17 -8.64
CA GLY A 372 -0.66 -13.96 -7.80
C GLY A 372 -2.08 -13.61 -7.32
N PHE A 373 -3.04 -14.55 -7.40
CA PHE A 373 -4.39 -14.37 -6.90
C PHE A 373 -4.52 -14.83 -5.44
N ASP A 374 -3.67 -14.28 -4.57
CA ASP A 374 -3.46 -14.74 -3.19
C ASP A 374 -4.76 -14.76 -2.37
N GLN A 375 -5.61 -13.73 -2.54
CA GLN A 375 -6.90 -13.63 -1.83
C GLN A 375 -7.91 -14.67 -2.34
N VAL A 376 -7.84 -15.04 -3.62
CA VAL A 376 -8.67 -16.10 -4.21
C VAL A 376 -8.20 -17.47 -3.73
N SER A 377 -6.88 -17.70 -3.69
CA SER A 377 -6.31 -18.90 -3.07
C SER A 377 -6.70 -19.01 -1.60
N GLY A 378 -6.54 -17.95 -0.80
CA GLY A 378 -6.91 -17.92 0.61
C GLY A 378 -8.39 -18.22 0.87
N LEU A 379 -9.29 -17.69 0.04
CA LEU A 379 -10.73 -17.98 0.10
C LEU A 379 -11.02 -19.46 -0.24
N ILE A 380 -10.36 -20.02 -1.24
CA ILE A 380 -10.48 -21.44 -1.60
C ILE A 380 -9.92 -22.33 -0.50
N ALA A 381 -8.76 -21.99 0.08
CA ALA A 381 -8.16 -22.72 1.21
C ALA A 381 -9.06 -22.71 2.46
N MET A 382 -9.70 -21.58 2.77
CA MET A 382 -10.70 -21.49 3.84
C MET A 382 -11.90 -22.40 3.57
N PHE A 383 -12.37 -22.47 2.32
CA PHE A 383 -13.47 -23.37 1.93
C PHE A 383 -13.05 -24.85 1.93
N ILE A 384 -11.80 -25.18 1.59
CA ILE A 384 -11.22 -26.53 1.75
C ILE A 384 -11.23 -26.95 3.22
N GLN A 385 -10.76 -26.08 4.12
CA GLN A 385 -10.74 -26.34 5.57
C GLN A 385 -12.14 -26.59 6.10
N PHE A 386 -13.08 -25.67 5.84
CA PHE A 386 -14.49 -25.82 6.22
C PHE A 386 -15.11 -27.12 5.68
N GLY A 387 -14.80 -27.50 4.43
CA GLY A 387 -15.22 -28.77 3.85
C GLY A 387 -14.62 -30.00 4.55
N ALA A 388 -13.36 -29.93 4.97
CA ALA A 388 -12.68 -30.99 5.73
C ALA A 388 -13.27 -31.15 7.15
N ASP A 389 -13.57 -30.05 7.84
CA ASP A 389 -14.22 -30.05 9.15
C ASP A 389 -15.63 -30.64 9.06
N ILE A 390 -16.41 -30.27 8.03
CA ILE A 390 -17.71 -30.90 7.74
C ILE A 390 -17.58 -32.42 7.57
N LEU A 391 -16.58 -32.90 6.81
CA LEU A 391 -16.35 -34.34 6.63
C LEU A 391 -15.94 -35.03 7.93
N LEU A 392 -15.10 -34.40 8.75
CA LEU A 392 -14.65 -34.92 10.05
C LEU A 392 -15.83 -35.06 11.01
N GLY A 393 -16.67 -34.03 11.13
CA GLY A 393 -17.91 -34.09 11.91
C GLY A 393 -18.89 -35.13 11.38
N ALA A 394 -19.04 -35.28 10.06
CA ALA A 394 -19.90 -36.30 9.47
C ALA A 394 -19.41 -37.73 9.79
N VAL A 395 -18.10 -37.98 9.78
CA VAL A 395 -17.51 -39.26 10.21
C VAL A 395 -17.78 -39.52 11.70
N ILE A 396 -17.62 -38.51 12.56
CA ILE A 396 -17.93 -38.63 14.01
C ILE A 396 -19.41 -38.98 14.23
N LEU A 397 -20.34 -38.37 13.50
CA LEU A 397 -21.77 -38.70 13.56
C LEU A 397 -22.03 -40.16 13.15
N VAL A 398 -21.48 -40.62 12.01
CA VAL A 398 -21.68 -41.99 11.52
C VAL A 398 -21.12 -43.03 12.49
N VAL A 399 -19.87 -42.86 12.95
CA VAL A 399 -19.22 -43.78 13.89
C VAL A 399 -19.91 -43.76 15.25
N GLY A 400 -20.27 -42.58 15.75
CA GLY A 400 -20.93 -42.40 17.04
C GLY A 400 -22.35 -42.96 17.07
N PHE A 401 -23.14 -42.80 16.00
CA PHE A 401 -24.46 -43.43 15.89
C PHE A 401 -24.35 -44.96 15.79
N TRP A 402 -23.36 -45.49 15.09
CA TRP A 402 -23.08 -46.93 15.09
C TRP A 402 -22.74 -47.43 16.50
N LEU A 403 -21.87 -46.73 17.23
CA LEU A 403 -21.49 -47.06 18.60
C LEU A 403 -22.68 -46.99 19.57
N ALA A 404 -23.51 -45.93 19.51
CA ALA A 404 -24.72 -45.80 20.31
C ALA A 404 -25.67 -47.00 20.13
N ASN A 405 -25.85 -47.44 18.88
CA ASN A 405 -26.65 -48.60 18.52
C ASN A 405 -26.02 -49.93 18.99
N LEU A 406 -24.70 -50.05 18.99
CA LEU A 406 -23.98 -51.23 19.47
C LEU A 406 -24.09 -51.36 21.00
N VAL A 407 -23.79 -50.29 21.75
CA VAL A 407 -23.88 -50.27 23.22
C VAL A 407 -25.32 -50.54 23.67
N ALA A 408 -26.31 -49.89 23.04
CA ALA A 408 -27.72 -50.15 23.34
C ALA A 408 -28.11 -51.63 23.14
N LYS A 409 -27.64 -52.28 22.06
CA LYS A 409 -27.87 -53.72 21.81
C LYS A 409 -27.18 -54.63 22.83
N VAL A 410 -26.05 -54.21 23.40
CA VAL A 410 -25.40 -54.95 24.50
C VAL A 410 -26.22 -54.82 25.78
N VAL A 411 -26.65 -53.60 26.15
CA VAL A 411 -27.49 -53.37 27.33
C VAL A 411 -28.83 -54.10 27.21
N GLN A 412 -29.46 -54.15 26.04
CA GLN A 412 -30.72 -54.89 25.78
C GLN A 412 -30.63 -56.41 25.99
N ARG A 413 -29.43 -57.00 26.08
CA ARG A 413 -29.24 -58.43 26.40
C ARG A 413 -29.33 -58.73 27.90
N GLY A 414 -29.43 -57.71 28.75
CA GLY A 414 -29.64 -57.89 30.18
C GLY A 414 -30.99 -58.55 30.49
N GLU A 415 -30.97 -59.55 31.38
CA GLU A 415 -32.06 -60.51 31.60
C GLU A 415 -33.34 -59.89 32.22
N TYR A 416 -33.20 -58.81 32.98
CA TYR A 416 -34.33 -58.06 33.55
C TYR A 416 -34.96 -57.10 32.54
N ASN A 417 -36.30 -57.00 32.51
CA ASN A 417 -37.05 -56.12 31.60
C ASN A 417 -36.62 -54.63 31.65
N SER A 418 -36.05 -54.18 32.77
CA SER A 418 -35.42 -52.86 32.95
C SER A 418 -34.30 -52.56 31.95
N SER A 419 -33.66 -53.61 31.41
CA SER A 419 -32.58 -53.51 30.41
C SER A 419 -33.01 -52.77 29.14
N ARG A 420 -34.29 -52.90 28.75
CA ARG A 420 -34.85 -52.25 27.56
C ARG A 420 -34.96 -50.73 27.71
N TRP A 421 -35.44 -50.28 28.88
CA TRP A 421 -35.52 -48.84 29.19
C TRP A 421 -34.12 -48.24 29.36
N LEU A 422 -33.25 -48.92 30.13
CA LEU A 422 -31.88 -48.48 30.36
C LEU A 422 -31.09 -48.37 29.05
N ALA A 423 -31.24 -49.33 28.13
CA ALA A 423 -30.60 -49.28 26.83
C ALA A 423 -31.10 -48.10 25.96
N ASN A 424 -32.39 -47.78 26.00
CA ASN A 424 -32.92 -46.62 25.28
C ASN A 424 -32.39 -45.31 25.88
N LEU A 425 -32.28 -45.20 27.20
CA LEU A 425 -31.67 -44.06 27.88
C LEU A 425 -30.19 -43.90 27.48
N VAL A 426 -29.41 -44.99 27.55
CA VAL A 426 -28.00 -45.00 27.12
C VAL A 426 -27.85 -44.63 25.64
N ARG A 427 -28.75 -45.12 24.77
CA ARG A 427 -28.79 -44.73 23.35
C ARG A 427 -29.03 -43.23 23.19
N ILE A 428 -29.99 -42.65 23.90
CA ILE A 428 -30.29 -41.21 23.85
C ILE A 428 -29.07 -40.39 24.32
N LEU A 429 -28.43 -40.78 25.42
CA LEU A 429 -27.27 -40.07 25.96
C LEU A 429 -26.06 -40.10 25.02
N ILE A 430 -25.74 -41.27 24.44
CA ILE A 430 -24.64 -41.37 23.48
C ILE A 430 -24.98 -40.62 22.19
N MET A 431 -26.22 -40.69 21.67
CA MET A 431 -26.61 -39.92 20.49
C MET A 431 -26.53 -38.39 20.74
N GLY A 432 -26.92 -37.91 21.92
CA GLY A 432 -26.80 -36.48 22.27
C GLY A 432 -25.34 -36.02 22.34
N LEU A 433 -24.46 -36.78 23.00
CA LEU A 433 -23.02 -36.53 23.05
C LEU A 433 -22.38 -36.55 21.65
N VAL A 434 -22.74 -37.55 20.82
CA VAL A 434 -22.24 -37.70 19.45
C VAL A 434 -22.70 -36.55 18.55
N VAL A 435 -23.94 -36.08 18.68
CA VAL A 435 -24.42 -34.92 17.92
C VAL A 435 -23.69 -33.64 18.35
N ALA A 436 -23.49 -33.42 19.65
CA ALA A 436 -22.71 -32.27 20.12
C ALA A 436 -21.25 -32.34 19.62
N MET A 437 -20.58 -33.48 19.77
CA MET A 437 -19.19 -33.66 19.30
C MET A 437 -19.07 -33.55 17.78
N GLY A 438 -20.05 -34.06 17.03
CA GLY A 438 -20.12 -33.97 15.57
C GLY A 438 -20.32 -32.54 15.07
N LEU A 439 -21.29 -31.79 15.63
CA LEU A 439 -21.54 -30.40 15.24
C LEU A 439 -20.33 -29.50 15.54
N ARG A 440 -19.71 -29.70 16.71
CA ARG A 440 -18.47 -29.03 17.09
C ARG A 440 -17.32 -29.37 16.13
N ALA A 441 -17.19 -30.63 15.72
CA ALA A 441 -16.19 -31.06 14.75
C ALA A 441 -16.41 -30.47 13.34
N MET A 442 -17.62 -30.02 13.00
CA MET A 442 -17.90 -29.25 11.78
C MET A 442 -17.60 -27.73 11.92
N GLY A 443 -17.09 -27.29 13.07
CA GLY A 443 -16.92 -25.86 13.39
C GLY A 443 -18.25 -25.10 13.58
N ILE A 444 -19.38 -25.80 13.70
CA ILE A 444 -20.71 -25.17 13.75
C ILE A 444 -20.97 -24.64 15.16
N ALA A 445 -20.56 -23.38 15.36
CA ALA A 445 -20.79 -22.59 16.56
C ALA A 445 -20.35 -23.30 17.86
N ASP A 446 -19.08 -23.73 17.90
CA ASP A 446 -18.41 -24.36 19.04
C ASP A 446 -18.79 -23.78 20.41
N SER A 447 -18.84 -22.46 20.55
CA SER A 447 -19.22 -21.78 21.79
C SER A 447 -20.66 -22.13 22.21
N ILE A 448 -21.62 -22.08 21.28
CA ILE A 448 -23.02 -22.44 21.52
C ILE A 448 -23.14 -23.93 21.87
N VAL A 449 -22.45 -24.81 21.13
CA VAL A 449 -22.50 -26.27 21.36
C VAL A 449 -21.89 -26.64 22.73
N ASN A 450 -20.72 -26.10 23.06
CA ASN A 450 -20.06 -26.35 24.34
C ASN A 450 -20.86 -25.75 25.52
N LEU A 451 -21.43 -24.55 25.36
CA LEU A 451 -22.29 -23.96 26.39
C LEU A 451 -23.59 -24.75 26.58
N ALA A 452 -24.31 -25.08 25.50
CA ALA A 452 -25.56 -25.84 25.59
C ALA A 452 -25.34 -27.22 26.22
N PHE A 453 -24.29 -27.95 25.81
CA PHE A 453 -23.98 -29.27 26.37
C PHE A 453 -23.44 -29.17 27.81
N GLY A 454 -22.58 -28.21 28.11
CA GLY A 454 -22.06 -27.97 29.47
C GLY A 454 -23.15 -27.56 30.46
N LEU A 455 -24.06 -26.67 30.06
CA LEU A 455 -25.20 -26.24 30.89
C LEU A 455 -26.24 -27.33 31.07
N THR A 456 -26.53 -28.15 30.04
CA THR A 456 -27.48 -29.28 30.18
C THR A 456 -26.90 -30.41 31.03
N LEU A 457 -25.65 -30.83 30.81
CA LEU A 457 -24.99 -31.80 31.70
C LEU A 457 -24.83 -31.25 33.12
N GLY A 458 -24.46 -29.98 33.29
CA GLY A 458 -24.36 -29.34 34.59
C GLY A 458 -25.69 -29.31 35.33
N SER A 459 -26.78 -28.95 34.64
CA SER A 459 -28.14 -28.95 35.20
C SER A 459 -28.59 -30.36 35.60
N VAL A 460 -28.30 -31.38 34.78
CA VAL A 460 -28.59 -32.78 35.09
C VAL A 460 -27.75 -33.28 36.28
N ALA A 461 -26.47 -32.92 36.35
CA ALA A 461 -25.59 -33.27 37.46
C ALA A 461 -26.05 -32.64 38.79
N VAL A 462 -26.43 -31.35 38.78
CA VAL A 462 -27.00 -30.67 39.94
C VAL A 462 -28.34 -31.28 40.34
N ALA A 463 -29.23 -31.59 39.39
CA ALA A 463 -30.50 -32.25 39.67
C ALA A 463 -30.31 -33.64 40.29
N PHE A 464 -29.36 -34.44 39.80
CA PHE A 464 -29.01 -35.73 40.41
C PHE A 464 -28.39 -35.57 41.80
N ALA A 465 -27.47 -34.62 42.00
CA ALA A 465 -26.85 -34.35 43.29
C ALA A 465 -27.89 -33.95 44.34
N LEU A 466 -28.86 -33.10 43.98
CA LEU A 466 -29.98 -32.72 44.86
C LEU A 466 -30.93 -33.90 45.10
N ALA A 467 -31.28 -34.69 44.08
CA ALA A 467 -32.17 -35.83 44.22
C ALA A 467 -31.58 -36.93 45.13
N PHE A 468 -30.29 -37.27 44.95
CA PHE A 468 -29.59 -38.22 45.82
C PHE A 468 -29.31 -37.64 47.21
N GLY A 469 -28.93 -36.36 47.33
CA GLY A 469 -28.64 -35.72 48.62
C GLY A 469 -29.87 -35.60 49.52
N LEU A 470 -31.02 -35.23 48.95
CA LEU A 470 -32.28 -35.08 49.70
C LEU A 470 -33.00 -36.41 49.87
N GLY A 471 -33.12 -37.22 48.82
CA GLY A 471 -33.84 -38.51 48.85
C GLY A 471 -33.04 -39.64 49.52
N GLY A 472 -31.72 -39.64 49.38
CA GLY A 472 -30.81 -40.64 49.95
C GLY A 472 -30.57 -40.50 51.46
N ARG A 473 -31.09 -39.45 52.11
CA ARG A 473 -30.86 -39.19 53.55
C ARG A 473 -31.27 -40.38 54.42
N GLN A 474 -32.47 -40.93 54.25
CA GLN A 474 -32.97 -42.03 55.10
C GLN A 474 -32.16 -43.33 54.94
N PRO A 475 -31.79 -43.79 53.72
CA PRO A 475 -30.82 -44.87 53.54
C PRO A 475 -29.47 -44.60 54.22
N ALA A 476 -28.88 -43.42 54.02
CA ALA A 476 -27.57 -43.08 54.60
C ALA A 476 -27.62 -43.03 56.15
N GLU A 477 -28.69 -42.48 56.71
CA GLU A 477 -28.95 -42.40 58.14
C GLU A 477 -29.05 -43.79 58.79
N ARG A 478 -29.67 -44.77 58.12
CA ARG A 478 -29.69 -46.17 58.57
C ARG A 478 -28.31 -46.81 58.54
N VAL A 479 -27.59 -46.70 57.41
CA VAL A 479 -26.24 -47.30 57.27
C VAL A 479 -25.26 -46.72 58.29
N LEU A 480 -25.31 -45.40 58.53
CA LEU A 480 -24.50 -44.76 59.57
C LEU A 480 -24.90 -45.22 60.97
N THR A 481 -26.20 -45.39 61.25
CA THR A 481 -26.68 -45.89 62.55
C THR A 481 -26.24 -47.34 62.79
N ASP A 482 -26.37 -48.23 61.80
CA ASP A 482 -25.92 -49.62 61.89
C ASP A 482 -24.40 -49.72 62.14
N LEU A 483 -23.60 -48.86 61.49
CA LEU A 483 -22.15 -48.79 61.71
C LEU A 483 -21.81 -48.27 63.13
N ILE A 484 -22.53 -47.24 63.61
CA ILE A 484 -22.36 -46.69 64.97
C ILE A 484 -22.74 -47.72 66.04
N ASP A 485 -23.85 -48.43 65.86
CA ASP A 485 -24.28 -49.45 66.81
C ASP A 485 -23.43 -50.74 66.74
N LYS A 486 -22.86 -51.08 65.57
CA LYS A 486 -21.82 -52.12 65.48
C LYS A 486 -20.57 -51.71 66.26
N ALA A 487 -20.09 -50.47 66.09
CA ALA A 487 -18.95 -49.94 66.84
C ALA A 487 -19.22 -49.92 68.36
N LYS A 488 -20.44 -49.57 68.81
CA LYS A 488 -20.83 -49.67 70.23
C LYS A 488 -20.87 -51.11 70.75
N ARG A 489 -21.28 -52.10 69.94
CA ARG A 489 -21.28 -53.52 70.34
C ARG A 489 -19.85 -54.06 70.48
N GLU A 490 -18.96 -53.63 69.59
CA GLU A 490 -17.53 -53.99 69.65
C GLU A 490 -16.83 -53.30 70.84
N ALA A 491 -17.15 -52.02 71.11
CA ALA A 491 -16.60 -51.27 72.25
C ALA A 491 -17.05 -51.78 73.65
N ASN A 492 -18.11 -52.59 73.73
CA ASN A 492 -18.55 -53.22 74.98
C ASN A 492 -17.91 -54.60 75.24
N GLN A 493 -16.98 -55.06 74.40
CA GLN A 493 -16.22 -56.28 74.63
C GLN A 493 -14.87 -55.96 75.29
N PRO A 494 -14.43 -56.70 76.33
CA PRO A 494 -13.18 -56.41 77.02
C PRO A 494 -11.97 -56.65 76.09
N ASN A 495 -11.12 -55.64 75.95
CA ASN A 495 -9.92 -55.71 75.10
C ASN A 495 -8.96 -56.84 75.55
N PRO A 496 -8.69 -57.86 74.71
CA PRO A 496 -7.88 -59.01 75.10
C PRO A 496 -6.39 -58.71 75.31
N LEU A 497 -5.89 -57.54 74.90
CA LEU A 497 -4.49 -57.15 75.05
C LEU A 497 -4.13 -56.53 76.41
N HIS A 498 -5.11 -56.29 77.29
CA HIS A 498 -4.91 -55.43 78.46
C HIS A 498 -4.43 -56.16 79.73
N LYS A 499 -3.35 -56.97 79.65
CA LYS A 499 -2.66 -57.50 80.85
C LYS A 499 -1.16 -57.80 80.65
N THR A 500 -0.35 -57.07 81.42
CA THR A 500 1.04 -57.38 81.82
C THR A 500 2.15 -57.30 80.75
N GLU A 501 2.69 -56.10 80.57
CA GLU A 501 4.14 -55.91 80.35
C GLU A 501 4.74 -55.26 81.61
N THR A 502 5.58 -55.96 82.38
CA THR A 502 6.35 -55.34 83.50
C THR A 502 7.59 -56.15 83.93
N ALA A 503 8.54 -56.43 83.03
CA ALA A 503 9.96 -56.71 83.34
C ALA A 503 10.78 -56.66 82.03
N THR A 504 11.50 -55.57 81.74
CA THR A 504 12.87 -55.23 82.23
C THR A 504 14.01 -55.93 81.46
N SER A 505 14.64 -55.15 80.59
CA SER A 505 16.07 -55.17 80.19
C SER A 505 16.73 -56.46 79.68
N ALA A 506 17.18 -56.42 78.42
CA ALA A 506 18.61 -56.53 78.09
C ALA A 506 18.89 -55.98 76.67
N SER A 507 19.96 -55.19 76.52
CA SER A 507 20.45 -54.74 75.20
C SER A 507 21.40 -55.76 74.58
N ASN A 508 21.47 -55.84 73.25
CA ASN A 508 22.75 -56.09 72.60
C ASN A 508 22.82 -55.51 71.17
N VAL A 509 24.02 -55.51 70.59
CA VAL A 509 24.39 -54.68 69.43
C VAL A 509 24.79 -55.55 68.21
N MET A 510 24.74 -54.93 67.02
CA MET A 510 25.50 -55.22 65.79
C MET A 510 24.78 -55.98 64.65
N THR A 511 24.99 -55.44 63.44
CA THR A 511 24.91 -56.01 62.08
C THR A 511 25.93 -57.18 61.89
N PRO A 512 25.96 -58.01 60.80
CA PRO A 512 25.91 -57.58 59.38
C PRO A 512 25.56 -58.62 58.25
N ILE A 513 25.86 -58.25 56.99
CA ILE A 513 26.16 -59.05 55.76
C ILE A 513 25.03 -59.58 54.82
N VAL A 514 24.93 -58.91 53.66
CA VAL A 514 24.93 -59.32 52.21
C VAL A 514 24.31 -60.66 51.72
N SER A 515 23.74 -60.60 50.49
CA SER A 515 23.47 -61.65 49.46
C SER A 515 21.97 -62.04 49.31
N GLU A 516 21.40 -62.35 48.13
CA GLU A 516 21.94 -62.67 46.79
C GLU A 516 21.23 -61.92 45.62
N GLN A 517 21.74 -62.12 44.39
CA GLN A 517 21.22 -61.67 43.08
C GLN A 517 21.51 -62.79 42.05
N PRO A 518 20.87 -62.88 40.86
CA PRO A 518 21.53 -62.31 39.67
C PRO A 518 20.64 -61.89 38.46
N GLN A 519 21.16 -60.92 37.67
CA GLN A 519 21.18 -60.82 36.19
C GLN A 519 19.84 -60.78 35.38
N ALA A 520 19.65 -59.93 34.35
CA ALA A 520 20.46 -58.89 33.68
C ALA A 520 19.50 -57.86 32.97
N SER A 521 19.87 -56.88 32.13
CA SER A 521 21.14 -56.56 31.44
C SER A 521 21.34 -55.07 31.09
N VAL A 522 22.63 -54.73 30.98
CA VAL A 522 23.35 -53.63 30.28
C VAL A 522 22.79 -53.16 28.92
N SER A 523 23.00 -51.91 28.43
CA SER A 523 23.84 -50.75 28.85
C SER A 523 23.13 -49.40 28.46
N ASP A 524 23.63 -48.14 28.50
CA ASP A 524 24.85 -47.38 28.95
C ASP A 524 24.48 -45.84 28.90
N VAL A 525 25.23 -44.78 29.28
CA VAL A 525 26.54 -44.53 29.96
C VAL A 525 26.53 -43.14 30.68
N THR A 526 27.67 -42.75 31.26
CA THR A 526 28.11 -41.53 32.00
C THR A 526 28.06 -40.21 31.17
N THR A 527 27.93 -38.97 31.70
CA THR A 527 28.87 -38.22 32.59
C THR A 527 28.28 -37.17 33.58
N THR A 528 28.97 -36.99 34.71
CA THR A 528 28.84 -36.01 35.84
C THR A 528 29.56 -34.65 35.57
N PRO A 529 29.60 -33.64 36.50
CA PRO A 529 29.09 -33.48 37.89
C PRO A 529 28.07 -32.29 38.01
N GLU A 530 27.87 -31.42 39.03
CA GLU A 530 28.56 -31.07 40.30
C GLU A 530 27.67 -30.36 41.38
N ALA A 531 28.20 -29.34 42.10
CA ALA A 531 27.71 -28.63 43.30
C ALA A 531 26.39 -27.82 43.13
N ALA A 532 25.49 -27.57 44.12
CA ALA A 532 25.47 -27.52 45.61
C ALA A 532 25.49 -26.09 46.23
N THR A 533 24.74 -25.89 47.33
CA THR A 533 24.49 -24.62 48.10
C THR A 533 23.68 -23.52 47.38
N ASP A 534 23.06 -22.52 48.02
CA ASP A 534 22.28 -22.45 49.30
C ASP A 534 21.39 -21.16 49.28
N HIS A 535 20.56 -20.92 50.29
CA HIS A 535 19.62 -19.80 50.51
C HIS A 535 19.90 -18.42 49.84
N ALA A 536 18.94 -17.88 49.08
CA ALA A 536 18.58 -16.44 49.07
C ALA A 536 17.23 -16.14 48.37
N VAL A 537 16.60 -15.03 48.78
CA VAL A 537 15.52 -14.28 48.08
C VAL A 537 16.10 -12.88 47.84
N PRO A 538 16.11 -12.33 46.60
CA PRO A 538 15.02 -11.39 46.22
C PRO A 538 14.71 -11.27 44.72
N ASP A 539 13.69 -10.45 44.43
CA ASP A 539 13.49 -9.56 43.27
C ASP A 539 14.11 -9.93 41.90
N THR A 540 13.24 -10.18 40.91
CA THR A 540 13.18 -9.35 39.69
C THR A 540 11.96 -9.70 38.83
N LEU A 541 11.14 -8.69 38.50
CA LEU A 541 10.19 -8.78 37.38
C LEU A 541 10.96 -8.57 36.07
N LYS A 542 11.12 -9.63 35.27
CA LYS A 542 11.52 -9.47 33.86
C LYS A 542 10.33 -8.99 33.04
N VAL A 543 10.31 -7.69 32.76
CA VAL A 543 9.38 -7.07 31.82
C VAL A 543 9.88 -7.29 30.40
N ASP A 544 8.98 -7.70 29.51
CA ASP A 544 9.23 -7.81 28.07
C ASP A 544 9.31 -6.39 27.44
N PRO A 545 10.40 -6.00 26.76
CA PRO A 545 10.55 -4.65 26.22
C PRO A 545 9.54 -4.26 25.14
N GLU A 546 8.91 -5.20 24.43
CA GLU A 546 8.15 -4.85 23.21
C GLU A 546 6.67 -4.52 23.44
N HIS A 547 6.07 -4.90 24.59
CA HIS A 547 4.63 -4.75 24.82
C HIS A 547 4.25 -4.30 26.26
N PRO A 548 4.21 -2.98 26.55
CA PRO A 548 3.71 -2.48 27.83
C PRO A 548 2.18 -2.61 27.94
N PRO A 549 1.64 -3.04 29.09
CA PRO A 549 0.18 -3.17 29.28
C PRO A 549 -0.48 -1.79 29.46
N VAL A 550 -1.39 -1.44 28.55
CA VAL A 550 -2.18 -0.20 28.64
C VAL A 550 -3.24 -0.34 29.75
N ASN A 551 -3.00 0.30 30.88
CA ASN A 551 -3.95 0.45 31.98
C ASN A 551 -4.32 1.94 32.12
N ASN A 552 -5.56 2.30 31.79
CA ASN A 552 -6.08 3.67 31.93
C ASN A 552 -6.94 3.81 33.19
N PRO A 553 -6.39 4.28 34.32
CA PRO A 553 -7.18 4.91 35.36
C PRO A 553 -7.57 6.34 34.92
N PHE A 554 -8.83 6.70 35.15
CA PHE A 554 -9.47 7.97 34.77
C PHE A 554 -9.71 8.14 33.25
N GLY A 555 -10.76 8.90 32.93
CA GLY A 555 -11.46 8.79 31.65
C GLY A 555 -11.05 9.79 30.59
N SER A 556 -10.90 9.30 29.36
CA SER A 556 -11.10 10.06 28.12
C SER A 556 -11.67 9.11 27.06
N THR A 557 -12.70 9.54 26.32
CA THR A 557 -13.29 8.78 25.22
C THR A 557 -12.60 9.17 23.92
N GLY A 558 -11.78 8.27 23.38
CA GLY A 558 -11.05 8.48 22.13
C GLY A 558 -11.95 8.38 20.90
N GLU A 559 -12.69 9.44 20.59
CA GLU A 559 -13.18 9.71 19.24
C GLU A 559 -12.11 10.48 18.46
N ALA A 560 -12.03 10.27 17.14
CA ALA A 560 -11.00 10.88 16.31
C ALA A 560 -11.39 12.31 15.88
N GLU A 561 -10.46 13.26 16.01
CA GLU A 561 -10.61 14.60 15.46
C GLU A 561 -10.58 14.53 13.92
N PRO A 562 -11.60 15.07 13.21
CA PRO A 562 -11.56 15.19 11.75
C PRO A 562 -10.68 16.37 11.34
N ASP A 563 -9.95 16.18 10.25
CA ASP A 563 -8.98 17.14 9.71
C ASP A 563 -9.61 18.50 9.36
N VAL A 564 -8.87 19.59 9.58
CA VAL A 564 -9.33 20.97 9.35
C VAL A 564 -8.49 21.62 8.28
N ASP A 565 -9.10 21.91 7.12
CA ASP A 565 -8.50 22.79 6.12
C ASP A 565 -9.55 23.70 5.47
N GLU A 566 -9.13 24.88 5.02
CA GLU A 566 -10.01 26.06 4.88
C GLU A 566 -10.58 26.28 3.47
N HIS A 567 -11.86 26.65 3.40
CA HIS A 567 -12.46 27.25 2.20
C HIS A 567 -13.42 28.40 2.54
N PRO A 568 -13.01 29.67 2.36
CA PRO A 568 -13.90 30.81 2.60
C PRO A 568 -14.96 30.93 1.51
N LYS A 569 -16.24 31.04 1.91
CA LYS A 569 -17.37 31.19 0.98
C LYS A 569 -18.27 32.35 1.36
N ASN A 570 -18.31 33.33 0.47
CA ASN A 570 -19.12 34.55 0.41
C ASN A 570 -20.31 34.68 1.37
N ASP A 571 -20.31 35.77 2.15
CA ASP A 571 -21.53 36.34 2.76
C ASP A 571 -22.49 36.91 1.69
N PRO A 572 -23.82 36.89 1.91
CA PRO A 572 -24.81 37.52 1.04
C PRO A 572 -25.30 38.89 1.55
N LYS A 573 -25.16 39.94 0.73
CA LYS A 573 -25.97 41.17 0.77
C LYS A 573 -26.15 41.75 -0.64
#